data_AF-A0A4Q3CD04-F1
#
_entry.id   AF-A0A4Q3CD04-F1
#
_cell.length_a   1.000
_cell.length_b   1.000
_cell.length_c   1.000
_cell.angle_alpha   90.00
_cell.angle_beta   90.00
_cell.angle_gamma   90.00
#
_symmetry.space_group_name_H-M   'P 1'
#
loop_
_entity.id
_entity.type
_entity.pdbx_description
1 polymer ?
#
loop_
_entity_poly.entity_id
_entity_poly.type
_entity_poly.pdbx_seq_one_letter_code
_entity_poly.pdbx_strand_id
1 'polypeptide(L)'
;WDTANLILAALSKASVKDKDAFRAALKAADFASVRGKFSFNNNNHPIQDIYVREVVKEGDVLTNKIIATAFTQHKDAYAADCKM
;
A
#
# COMPACT_ATOMS: atom_id res chain seq x y z
N TRP A 1 -4.31 -7.59 6.58
CA TRP A 1 -2.87 -7.75 6.86
C TRP A 1 -2.16 -6.42 6.89
N ASP A 2 -1.92 -5.77 5.74
CA ASP A 2 -1.18 -4.50 5.66
C ASP A 2 -1.66 -3.41 6.63
N THR A 3 -2.98 -3.19 6.74
CA THR A 3 -3.54 -2.17 7.65
C THR A 3 -3.11 -2.38 9.10
N ALA A 4 -3.16 -3.61 9.60
CA ALA A 4 -2.77 -3.91 10.96
C ALA A 4 -1.26 -3.75 11.15
N ASN A 5 -0.45 -4.24 10.19
CA ASN A 5 1.01 -4.08 10.21
C ASN A 5 1.41 -2.60 10.21
N LEU A 6 0.74 -1.77 9.42
CA LEU A 6 0.92 -0.32 9.38
C LEU A 6 0.60 0.32 10.74
N ILE A 7 -0.53 -0.03 11.35
CA ILE A 7 -0.93 0.50 12.66
C ILE A 7 0.08 0.08 13.73
N LEU A 8 0.51 -1.19 13.74
CA LEU A 8 1.51 -1.69 14.68
C LEU A 8 2.86 -1.00 14.51
N ALA A 9 3.30 -0.78 13.26
CA ALA A 9 4.51 -0.02 12.97
C ALA A 9 4.40 1.41 13.50
N ALA A 10 3.28 2.10 13.28
CA ALA A 10 3.07 3.46 13.78
C ALA A 10 3.01 3.53 15.32
N LEU A 11 2.36 2.55 15.97
CA LEU A 11 2.29 2.44 17.43
C LEU A 11 3.67 2.28 18.07
N SER A 12 4.63 1.68 17.36
CA SER A 12 6.02 1.57 17.84
C SER A 12 6.79 2.89 17.81
N LYS A 13 6.30 3.91 17.07
CA LYS A 13 6.98 5.19 16.86
C LYS A 13 6.31 6.35 17.59
N ALA A 14 4.99 6.29 17.79
CA ALA A 14 4.23 7.38 18.40
C ALA A 14 2.98 6.88 19.15
N SER A 15 2.62 7.62 20.20
CA SER A 15 1.37 7.41 20.94
C SER A 15 0.17 7.87 20.13
N VAL A 16 -0.93 7.11 20.14
CA VAL A 16 -2.21 7.52 19.53
C VAL A 16 -2.82 8.80 20.12
N LYS A 17 -2.35 9.21 21.31
CA LYS A 17 -2.78 10.46 21.95
C LYS A 17 -2.09 11.68 21.33
N ASP A 18 -0.91 11.50 20.73
CA ASP A 18 -0.24 12.50 19.93
C ASP A 18 -0.65 12.31 18.46
N LYS A 19 -1.71 13.02 18.07
CA LYS A 19 -2.32 12.84 16.75
C LYS A 19 -1.38 13.16 15.60
N ASP A 20 -0.52 14.16 15.76
CA ASP A 20 0.33 14.63 14.68
C ASP A 20 1.56 13.72 14.52
N ALA A 21 2.18 13.30 15.63
CA ALA A 21 3.24 12.30 15.59
C ALA A 21 2.71 10.95 15.07
N PHE A 22 1.51 10.53 15.48
CA PHE A 22 0.93 9.26 15.02
C PHE A 22 0.56 9.30 13.54
N ARG A 23 0.01 10.41 13.04
CA ARG A 23 -0.22 10.60 11.60
C ARG A 23 1.07 10.57 10.80
N ALA A 24 2.13 11.22 11.27
CA ALA A 24 3.43 11.18 10.62
C ALA A 24 3.98 9.74 10.58
N ALA A 25 3.85 8.98 11.68
CA ALA A 25 4.27 7.59 11.76
C ALA A 25 3.47 6.68 10.81
N LEU A 26 2.16 6.88 10.68
CA LEU A 26 1.34 6.18 9.67
C LEU A 26 1.78 6.55 8.25
N LYS A 27 2.02 7.84 7.96
CA LYS A 27 2.41 8.30 6.62
C LYS A 27 3.78 7.78 6.19
N ALA A 28 4.69 7.51 7.14
CA ALA A 28 5.98 6.91 6.88
C ALA A 28 5.88 5.49 6.29
N ALA A 29 4.78 4.77 6.54
CA ALA A 29 4.52 3.43 6.01
C ALA A 29 5.68 2.43 6.20
N ASP A 30 6.35 2.48 7.35
CA ASP A 30 7.51 1.65 7.70
C ASP A 30 7.08 0.23 8.11
N PHE A 31 6.57 -0.54 7.15
CA PHE A 31 6.18 -1.94 7.32
C PHE A 31 6.40 -2.75 6.02
N ALA A 32 6.57 -4.06 6.17
CA ALA A 32 6.64 -4.96 5.01
C ALA A 32 5.21 -5.31 4.54
N SER A 33 4.79 -4.72 3.41
CA SER A 33 3.51 -5.06 2.78
C SER A 33 3.57 -6.44 2.13
N VAL A 34 2.48 -7.20 2.23
CA VAL A 34 2.35 -8.50 1.54
C VAL A 34 2.23 -8.35 0.02
N ARG A 35 2.04 -7.12 -0.48
CA ARG A 35 1.96 -6.79 -1.91
C ARG A 35 3.30 -6.32 -2.49
N GLY A 36 4.36 -6.28 -1.69
CA GLY A 36 5.68 -5.78 -2.11
C GLY A 36 5.91 -4.32 -1.74
N LYS A 37 6.55 -3.56 -2.63
CA LYS A 37 6.89 -2.15 -2.37
C LYS A 37 5.63 -1.32 -2.16
N PHE A 38 5.59 -0.56 -1.07
CA PHE A 38 4.45 0.26 -0.68
C PHE A 38 4.92 1.61 -0.14
N SER A 39 4.23 2.68 -0.53
CA SER A 39 4.36 4.00 0.08
C SER A 39 3.06 4.77 -0.11
N PHE A 40 2.89 5.90 0.57
CA PHE A 40 1.76 6.80 0.33
C PHE A 40 2.16 7.93 -0.62
N ASN A 41 1.24 8.30 -1.50
CA ASN A 41 1.33 9.52 -2.30
C ASN A 41 1.01 10.76 -1.43
N ASN A 42 1.12 11.96 -2.00
CA ASN A 42 0.84 13.22 -1.31
C ASN A 42 -0.58 13.26 -0.69
N ASN A 43 -1.56 12.68 -1.38
CA ASN A 43 -2.98 12.57 -1.00
C ASN A 43 -3.31 11.37 -0.10
N ASN A 44 -2.29 10.71 0.48
CA ASN A 44 -2.40 9.46 1.25
C ASN A 44 -2.94 8.24 0.46
N HIS A 45 -3.01 8.30 -0.88
CA HIS A 45 -3.33 7.12 -1.68
C HIS A 45 -2.13 6.16 -1.76
N PRO A 46 -2.33 4.84 -1.73
CA PRO A 46 -1.25 3.88 -1.93
C PRO A 46 -0.55 4.01 -3.28
N ILE A 47 0.77 4.08 -3.23
CA ILE A 47 1.66 3.77 -4.35
C ILE A 47 2.15 2.33 -4.15
N GLN A 48 1.81 1.47 -5.09
CA GLN A 48 2.10 0.04 -5.09
C GLN A 48 2.29 -0.43 -6.54
N ASP A 49 2.87 -1.61 -6.71
CA ASP A 49 2.88 -2.24 -8.03
C ASP A 49 1.47 -2.71 -8.41
N ILE A 50 1.11 -2.51 -9.68
CA ILE A 50 -0.16 -2.99 -10.25
C ILE A 50 0.17 -4.06 -11.28
N TYR A 51 -0.45 -5.23 -11.14
CA TYR A 51 -0.16 -6.41 -11.97
C TYR A 51 -1.28 -6.71 -12.96
N VAL A 52 -0.90 -7.09 -14.18
CA VAL A 52 -1.79 -7.76 -15.12
C VAL A 52 -1.79 -9.24 -14.76
N ARG A 53 -3.00 -9.80 -14.63
CA ARG A 53 -3.20 -11.18 -14.19
C ARG A 53 -4.09 -11.92 -15.18
N GLU A 54 -3.75 -13.17 -15.41
CA GLU A 54 -4.55 -14.11 -16.18
C GLU A 54 -5.17 -15.14 -15.23
N VAL A 55 -6.45 -15.45 -15.45
CA VAL A 55 -7.12 -16.54 -14.72
C VAL A 55 -6.69 -17.86 -15.36
N VAL A 56 -5.99 -18.69 -14.59
CA VAL A 56 -5.51 -20.01 -15.00
C VAL A 56 -6.10 -21.09 -14.10
N LYS A 57 -6.11 -22.34 -14.57
CA LYS A 57 -6.48 -23.51 -13.76
C LYS A 57 -5.21 -24.23 -13.32
N GLU A 58 -4.99 -24.32 -12.00
CA GLU A 58 -3.90 -25.07 -11.38
C GLU A 58 -4.52 -26.23 -10.57
N GLY A 59 -4.41 -27.45 -11.09
CA GLY A 59 -5.15 -28.60 -10.56
C GLY A 59 -6.66 -28.37 -10.68
N ASP A 60 -7.37 -28.44 -9.56
CA ASP A 60 -8.82 -28.16 -9.49
C ASP A 60 -9.15 -26.70 -9.12
N VAL A 61 -8.15 -25.84 -8.97
CA VAL A 61 -8.32 -24.46 -8.51
C VAL A 61 -8.16 -23.47 -9.66
N LEU A 62 -9.11 -22.54 -9.80
CA LEU A 62 -8.92 -21.35 -10.63
C LEU A 62 -8.18 -20.28 -9.83
N THR A 63 -7.06 -19.81 -10.34
CA THR A 63 -6.19 -18.83 -9.66
C THR A 63 -5.68 -17.76 -10.63
N ASN A 64 -5.07 -16.72 -10.08
CA ASN A 64 -4.49 -15.63 -10.86
C ASN A 64 -2.98 -15.83 -11.02
N LYS A 65 -2.52 -15.96 -12.26
CA LYS A 65 -1.10 -15.91 -12.60
C LYS A 65 -0.72 -14.48 -12.98
N ILE A 66 0.35 -13.95 -12.40
CA ILE A 66 0.92 -12.67 -12.81
C ILE A 66 1.61 -12.86 -14.17
N ILE A 67 1.21 -12.08 -15.17
CA ILE A 67 1.78 -12.14 -16.52
C ILE A 67 2.59 -10.89 -16.88
N ALA A 68 2.34 -9.77 -16.21
CA ALA A 68 3.12 -8.55 -16.36
C ALA A 68 2.91 -7.61 -15.16
N THR A 69 3.84 -6.67 -14.98
CA THR A 69 3.67 -5.51 -14.09
C THR A 69 3.23 -4.32 -14.93
N ALA A 70 2.00 -3.85 -14.75
CA ALA A 70 1.45 -2.71 -15.48
C ALA A 70 2.07 -1.40 -15.02
N PHE A 71 2.20 -1.23 -13.70
CA PHE A 71 2.72 -0.01 -13.10
C PHE A 71 3.65 -0.32 -11.94
N THR A 72 4.74 0.43 -11.86
CA THR A 72 5.63 0.51 -10.70
C THR A 72 5.73 1.98 -10.28
N GLN A 73 5.69 2.23 -8.96
CA GLN A 73 5.78 3.59 -8.39
C GLN A 73 4.81 4.63 -9.00
N HIS A 74 3.69 4.17 -9.56
CA HIS A 74 2.72 5.04 -10.21
C HIS A 74 1.88 5.79 -9.18
N LYS A 75 1.73 7.10 -9.38
CA LYS A 75 0.86 7.96 -8.60
C LYS A 75 -0.55 7.90 -9.15
N ASP A 76 -1.55 7.99 -8.28
CA ASP A 76 -2.94 8.03 -8.73
C ASP A 76 -3.24 9.30 -9.56
N ALA A 77 -4.21 9.19 -10.45
CA ALA A 77 -4.54 10.21 -11.44
C ALA A 77 -4.97 11.56 -10.83
N TYR A 78 -5.46 11.58 -9.58
CA TYR A 78 -6.05 12.75 -8.94
C TYR A 78 -5.19 13.29 -7.78
N ALA A 79 -3.96 12.81 -7.67
CA ALA A 79 -2.99 13.25 -6.67
C ALA A 79 -2.77 14.77 -6.67
N ALA A 80 -2.78 15.39 -7.86
CA ALA A 80 -2.60 16.82 -8.03
C ALA A 80 -3.85 17.64 -7.64
N ASP A 81 -5.04 17.05 -7.74
CA ASP A 81 -6.31 17.72 -7.47
C ASP A 81 -6.73 17.63 -5.99
N CYS A 82 -6.15 16.68 -5.25
CA CYS A 82 -6.41 16.51 -3.83
C CYS A 82 -5.62 17.52 -2.98
N LYS A 83 -6.30 18.59 -2.56
CA LYS A 83 -5.76 19.57 -1.61
C LYS A 83 -5.90 19.03 -0.19
N MET A 84 -4.77 18.63 0.37
CA MET A 84 -4.62 18.03 1.70
C MET A 84 -3.97 18.98 2.70
#